data_AF-A0A7C5PXQ5-F1
#
_entry.id   AF-A0A7C5PXQ5-F1
#
_cell.length_a   1.000
_cell.length_b   1.000
_cell.length_c   1.000
_cell.angle_alpha   90.00
_cell.angle_beta   90.00
_cell.angle_gamma   90.00
#
_symmetry.space_group_name_H-M   'P 1'
#
loop_
_entity.id
_entity.type
_entity.pdbx_description
1 polymer ?
#
loop_
_entity_poly.entity_id
_entity_poly.type
_entity_poly.pdbx_seq_one_letter_code
_entity_poly.pdbx_strand_id
1 'polypeptide(L)'
;MGEWLPPRKKRRRQAEVQEPVENKDLPFEEDWVVVPFIPLRCPSCGSTKLKTYGASRNRLERYHKCRVCHLQFKSVEFDPKNF
;
A
#
# COMPACT_ATOMS: atom_id res chain seq x y z
N MET A 1 0.25 -49.01 25.60
CA MET A 1 -0.99 -48.26 25.30
C MET A 1 -0.63 -46.79 25.32
N GLY A 2 -0.51 -46.13 24.16
CA GLY A 2 -0.15 -44.72 24.09
C GLY A 2 -1.39 -43.85 24.20
N GLU A 3 -1.47 -43.04 25.26
CA GLU A 3 -2.56 -42.08 25.47
C GLU A 3 -2.58 -41.04 24.36
N TRP A 4 -3.70 -40.98 23.64
CA TRP A 4 -4.01 -39.92 22.68
C TRP A 4 -4.37 -38.64 23.45
N LEU A 5 -3.48 -37.65 23.43
CA LEU A 5 -3.79 -36.31 23.97
C LEU A 5 -4.68 -35.53 22.98
N PRO A 6 -5.79 -34.92 23.44
CA PRO A 6 -6.70 -34.18 22.56
C PRO A 6 -6.04 -32.90 22.01
N PRO A 7 -6.43 -32.45 20.81
CA PRO A 7 -5.85 -31.25 20.20
C PRO A 7 -6.19 -29.99 21.03
N ARG A 8 -5.16 -29.22 21.37
CA ARG A 8 -5.28 -27.91 22.04
C ARG A 8 -6.23 -27.00 21.25
N LYS A 9 -7.36 -26.65 21.86
CA LYS A 9 -8.31 -25.65 21.34
C LYS A 9 -7.58 -24.33 21.06
N LYS A 10 -7.44 -23.95 19.79
CA LYS A 10 -6.95 -22.62 19.39
C LYS A 10 -7.96 -21.58 19.90
N ARG A 11 -7.59 -20.83 20.95
CA ARG A 11 -8.36 -19.64 21.38
C ARG A 11 -8.40 -18.68 20.20
N ARG A 12 -9.58 -18.53 19.59
CA ARG A 12 -9.88 -17.41 18.67
C ARG A 12 -9.65 -16.13 19.47
N ARG A 13 -8.56 -15.41 19.18
CA ARG A 13 -8.41 -14.03 19.63
C ARG A 13 -9.55 -13.25 18.96
N GLN A 14 -10.51 -12.80 19.76
CA GLN A 14 -11.50 -11.86 19.29
C GLN A 14 -10.73 -10.61 18.87
N ALA A 15 -10.88 -10.21 17.60
CA ALA A 15 -10.34 -8.94 17.14
C ALA A 15 -11.13 -7.85 17.86
N GLU A 16 -10.45 -7.12 18.73
CA GLU A 16 -10.98 -5.93 19.35
C GLU A 16 -11.39 -4.97 18.22
N VAL A 17 -12.68 -4.63 18.17
CA VAL A 17 -13.22 -3.69 17.19
C VAL A 17 -12.69 -2.33 17.58
N GLN A 18 -11.61 -1.89 16.92
CA GLN A 18 -11.15 -0.51 17.05
C GLN A 18 -12.23 0.40 16.47
N GLU A 19 -12.75 1.29 17.31
CA GLU A 19 -13.66 2.34 16.89
C GLU A 19 -13.03 3.16 15.76
N PRO A 20 -13.82 3.63 14.78
CA PRO A 20 -13.30 4.49 13.74
C PRO A 20 -12.74 5.76 14.38
N VAL A 21 -11.42 5.93 14.33
CA VAL A 21 -10.75 7.14 14.79
C VAL A 21 -11.28 8.29 13.92
N GLU A 22 -12.09 9.14 14.54
CA GLU A 22 -12.61 10.37 13.95
C GLU A 22 -11.40 11.22 13.52
N ASN A 23 -11.19 11.37 12.21
CA ASN A 23 -10.12 12.21 11.66
C ASN A 23 -10.51 13.67 11.90
N LYS A 24 -10.19 14.17 13.09
CA LYS A 24 -10.30 15.58 13.44
C LYS A 24 -9.26 16.37 12.64
N ASP A 25 -9.78 17.16 11.71
CA ASP A 25 -9.23 18.45 11.31
C ASP A 25 -7.76 18.44 10.89
N LEU A 26 -7.49 17.93 9.68
CA LEU A 26 -6.32 18.42 8.95
C LEU A 26 -6.62 19.88 8.59
N PRO A 27 -5.75 20.85 8.94
CA PRO A 27 -5.98 22.25 8.61
C PRO A 27 -6.10 22.36 7.10
N PHE A 28 -7.28 22.74 6.63
CA PHE A 28 -7.49 23.13 5.25
C PHE A 28 -6.83 24.50 5.08
N GLU A 29 -5.50 24.51 4.96
CA GLU A 29 -4.75 25.73 4.71
C GLU A 29 -5.16 26.25 3.32
N GLU A 30 -5.79 27.42 3.29
CA GLU A 30 -6.32 28.09 2.09
C GLU A 30 -5.25 28.35 1.01
N ASP A 31 -3.96 28.16 1.33
CA ASP A 31 -2.80 28.45 0.48
C ASP A 31 -2.20 27.22 -0.24
N TRP A 32 -2.83 26.04 -0.19
CA TRP A 32 -2.25 24.85 -0.82
C TRP A 32 -2.42 24.85 -2.34
N VAL A 33 -1.33 24.66 -3.07
CA VAL A 33 -1.37 24.44 -4.52
C VAL A 33 -2.03 23.09 -4.80
N VAL A 34 -3.24 23.12 -5.35
CA VAL A 34 -3.97 21.92 -5.75
C VAL A 34 -3.37 21.36 -7.03
N VAL A 35 -2.88 20.12 -6.98
CA VAL A 35 -2.38 19.40 -8.15
C VAL A 35 -3.31 18.22 -8.51
N PRO A 36 -3.47 17.89 -9.80
CA PRO A 36 -4.21 16.70 -10.19
C PRO A 36 -3.61 15.44 -9.56
N PHE A 37 -4.44 14.66 -8.87
CA PHE A 37 -4.03 13.35 -8.40
C PHE A 37 -3.94 12.38 -9.58
N ILE A 38 -2.74 11.85 -9.85
CA ILE A 38 -2.51 10.85 -10.89
C ILE A 38 -2.41 9.46 -10.25
N PRO A 39 -3.47 8.63 -10.31
CA PRO A 39 -3.43 7.29 -9.73
C PRO A 39 -2.51 6.38 -10.55
N LEU A 40 -1.58 5.71 -9.86
CA LEU A 40 -0.75 4.69 -10.49
C LEU A 40 -1.58 3.45 -10.87
N ARG A 41 -1.47 3.03 -12.13
CA ARG A 41 -2.19 1.87 -12.68
C ARG A 41 -1.23 0.85 -13.26
N CYS A 42 -1.61 -0.43 -13.24
CA CYS A 42 -0.88 -1.46 -13.94
C CYS A 42 -0.97 -1.23 -15.47
N PRO A 43 0.16 -1.21 -16.20
CA PRO A 43 0.15 -0.93 -17.64
C PRO A 43 -0.45 -2.07 -18.48
N SER A 44 -0.52 -3.29 -17.94
CA SER A 44 -1.08 -4.44 -18.66
C SER A 44 -2.59 -4.63 -18.45
N CYS A 45 -3.07 -4.51 -17.20
CA CYS A 45 -4.48 -4.81 -16.87
C CYS A 45 -5.27 -3.62 -16.33
N GLY A 46 -4.67 -2.43 -16.22
CA GLY A 46 -5.31 -1.22 -15.69
C GLY A 46 -5.60 -1.22 -14.18
N SER A 47 -5.37 -2.34 -13.48
CA SER A 47 -5.66 -2.45 -12.05
C SER A 47 -4.84 -1.47 -11.21
N THR A 48 -5.51 -0.84 -10.24
CA THR A 48 -4.90 0.01 -9.19
C THR A 48 -4.39 -0.79 -7.99
N LYS A 49 -4.65 -2.10 -7.95
CA LYS A 49 -4.20 -2.98 -6.85
C LYS A 49 -2.72 -3.33 -7.02
N LEU A 50 -1.86 -2.41 -6.60
CA LEU A 50 -0.41 -2.53 -6.70
C LEU A 50 0.22 -2.74 -5.32
N LYS A 51 1.27 -3.57 -5.25
CA LYS A 51 2.19 -3.64 -4.12
C LYS A 51 3.46 -2.87 -4.50
N THR A 52 3.77 -1.81 -3.77
CA THR A 52 5.00 -1.02 -3.97
C THR A 52 6.08 -1.48 -3.01
N TYR A 53 7.33 -1.51 -3.46
CA TYR A 53 8.51 -1.87 -2.66
C TYR A 53 9.72 -1.02 -3.07
N GLY A 54 10.69 -0.88 -2.17
CA GLY A 54 11.94 -0.15 -2.45
C GLY A 54 11.84 1.38 -2.42
N ALA A 55 10.76 1.94 -1.87
CA ALA A 55 10.61 3.38 -1.65
C ALA A 55 11.49 3.87 -0.47
N SER A 56 12.82 3.81 -0.63
CA SER A 56 13.72 4.55 0.25
C SER A 56 13.70 6.03 -0.12
N ARG A 57 13.77 6.92 0.87
CA ARG A 57 13.66 8.40 0.74
C ARG A 57 14.49 9.05 -0.37
N ASN A 58 15.55 8.42 -0.86
CA ASN A 58 16.46 8.99 -1.86
C ASN A 58 16.47 8.24 -3.21
N ARG A 59 15.55 7.31 -3.47
CA ARG A 59 15.52 6.60 -4.77
C ARG A 59 14.52 7.23 -5.72
N LEU A 60 15.04 7.70 -6.86
CA LEU A 60 14.29 8.13 -8.04
C LEU A 60 13.43 7.00 -8.64
N GLU A 61 13.71 5.75 -8.30
CA GLU A 61 12.97 4.58 -8.79
C GLU A 61 12.09 3.96 -7.71
N ARG A 62 10.83 3.68 -8.06
CA ARG A 62 9.90 2.89 -7.23
C ARG A 62 9.50 1.62 -7.97
N TYR A 63 9.50 0.49 -7.26
CA TYR A 63 9.15 -0.80 -7.86
C TYR A 63 7.74 -1.21 -7.47
N HIS A 64 7.02 -1.82 -8.41
CA HIS A 64 5.62 -2.18 -8.27
C HIS A 64 5.36 -3.59 -8.77
N LYS A 65 4.47 -4.31 -8.08
CA LYS A 65 3.91 -5.58 -8.50
C LYS A 65 2.39 -5.52 -8.51
N CYS A 66 1.77 -5.82 -9.64
CA CYS A 66 0.32 -5.92 -9.73
C CYS A 66 -0.19 -7.13 -8.93
N ARG A 67 -1.29 -6.97 -8.18
CA ARG A 67 -1.93 -8.09 -7.46
C ARG A 67 -2.91 -8.89 -8.33
N VAL A 68 -3.24 -8.40 -9.53
CA VAL A 68 -4.19 -9.04 -10.45
C VAL A 68 -3.45 -9.84 -11.53
N CYS A 69 -2.68 -9.17 -12.38
CA CYS A 69 -1.92 -9.82 -13.46
C CYS A 69 -0.48 -10.18 -13.09
N HIS A 70 -0.05 -9.88 -11.86
CA HIS A 70 1.30 -10.16 -11.35
C HIS A 70 2.48 -9.50 -12.08
N LEU A 71 2.23 -8.65 -13.07
CA LEU A 71 3.27 -7.87 -13.75
C LEU A 71 4.07 -7.03 -12.75
N GLN A 72 5.39 -7.07 -12.90
CA GLN A 72 6.34 -6.25 -12.17
C GLN A 72 6.85 -5.14 -13.06
N PHE A 73 6.88 -3.90 -12.56
CA PHE A 73 7.34 -2.73 -13.30
C PHE A 73 7.90 -1.70 -12.34
N LYS A 74 8.71 -0.76 -12.85
CA LYS A 74 9.26 0.36 -12.07
C LYS A 74 8.76 1.69 -12.62
N SER A 75 8.51 2.63 -11.72
CA SER A 75 8.33 4.04 -12.06
C SER A 75 9.61 4.79 -11.72
N VAL A 76 9.94 5.80 -12.53
CA VAL A 76 11.09 6.68 -12.31
C VAL A 76 10.57 8.10 -12.26
N GLU A 77 10.94 8.87 -11.25
CA GLU A 77 10.67 10.31 -11.21
C GLU A 77 11.56 11.00 -12.24
N PHE A 78 10.95 11.70 -13.19
CA PHE A 78 11.64 12.43 -14.24
C PHE A 78 11.82 13.88 -13.79
N ASP A 79 13.07 14.32 -13.61
CA ASP A 79 13.39 15.73 -13.41
C ASP A 79 13.82 16.35 -14.75
N PRO A 80 13.03 17.24 -15.34
CA PRO A 80 13.33 17.85 -16.64
C PRO A 80 14.56 18.78 -16.63
N LYS A 81 15.15 19.11 -15.47
CA LYS A 81 16.30 20.03 -15.37
C LYS A 81 17.67 19.36 -15.56
N ASN A 82 17.72 18.03 -15.66
CA ASN A 82 18.98 17.25 -15.68
C ASN A 82 19.29 16.61 -17.06
N PHE A 83 18.71 17.10 -18.16
CA PHE A 83 18.98 16.66 -19.54
C PHE A 83 19.39 17.83 -20.43
#